data_AF-A0A836JU13-F1
#
_entry.id   AF-A0A836JU13-F1
#
_cell.length_a   1.000
_cell.length_b   1.000
_cell.length_c   1.000
_cell.angle_alpha   90.00
_cell.angle_beta   90.00
_cell.angle_gamma   90.00
#
_symmetry.space_group_name_H-M   'P 1'
#
loop_
_entity.id
_entity.type
_entity.pdbx_description
1 polymer ?
#
loop_
_entity_poly.entity_id
_entity_poly.type
_entity_poly.pdbx_seq_one_letter_code
_entity_poly.pdbx_strand_id
1 'polypeptide(L)'
;MSIFVPNKVYLRGILLHYFIQKESAAEAHRILVQTYGDNALSDTTCRDWFRRFKNNDFELEDKERSGAPKKFQDKELEQLLDEDPSQTLRNDPEPRTLGAKVLPHPSYSPDIAPSDFHLFRSMAHGLADRRFHSYEEAQKWIDSWIASKDMSFFRRGIHVLPERWEKVVSSDGQYFKSNVCFPYILNASFYFVKKQRELIQGPNTY
;
A
#
# COMPACT_ATOMS: atom_id res chain seq x y z
N MET A 1 7.53 7.38 -42.46
CA MET A 1 8.79 6.94 -41.85
C MET A 1 8.47 6.49 -40.44
N SER A 2 8.70 5.22 -40.11
CA SER A 2 8.52 4.71 -38.73
C SER A 2 9.49 5.42 -37.80
N ILE A 3 8.97 6.13 -36.79
CA ILE A 3 9.79 6.78 -35.76
C ILE A 3 10.28 5.66 -34.85
N PHE A 4 11.57 5.34 -34.91
CA PHE A 4 12.19 4.39 -33.99
C PHE A 4 12.14 4.97 -32.57
N VAL A 5 11.45 4.28 -31.66
CA VAL A 5 11.39 4.66 -30.25
C VAL A 5 12.43 3.84 -29.49
N PRO A 6 13.53 4.45 -29.02
CA PRO A 6 14.59 3.72 -28.34
C PRO A 6 14.10 3.20 -26.99
N ASN A 7 14.31 1.90 -26.72
CA ASN A 7 14.02 1.35 -25.39
C ASN A 7 15.15 1.73 -24.40
N LYS A 8 14.87 1.61 -23.09
CA LYS A 8 15.83 2.03 -22.05
C LYS A 8 17.13 1.22 -22.08
N VAL A 9 17.06 -0.08 -22.37
CA VAL A 9 18.24 -0.96 -22.45
C VAL A 9 19.15 -0.54 -23.61
N TYR A 10 18.57 -0.21 -24.75
CA TYR A 10 19.27 0.29 -25.94
C TYR A 10 20.00 1.60 -25.64
N LEU A 11 19.33 2.55 -24.97
CA LEU A 11 19.98 3.81 -24.55
C LEU A 11 21.13 3.57 -23.55
N ARG A 12 20.99 2.60 -22.64
CA ARG A 12 22.07 2.21 -21.72
C ARG A 12 23.24 1.55 -22.45
N GLY A 13 22.97 0.78 -23.50
CA GLY A 13 24.00 0.22 -24.38
C GLY A 13 24.78 1.31 -25.13
N ILE A 14 24.10 2.36 -25.58
CA ILE A 14 24.76 3.54 -26.17
C ILE A 14 25.65 4.24 -25.13
N LEU A 15 25.17 4.40 -23.89
CA LEU A 15 25.99 4.97 -22.81
C LEU A 15 27.26 4.14 -22.54
N LEU A 16 27.15 2.80 -22.57
CA LEU A 16 28.31 1.91 -22.42
C LEU A 16 29.32 2.09 -23.57
N HIS A 17 28.85 2.25 -24.80
CA HIS A 17 29.71 2.52 -25.94
C HIS A 17 30.51 3.82 -25.76
N TYR A 18 29.85 4.91 -25.37
CA TYR A 18 30.53 6.19 -25.08
C TYR A 18 31.50 6.09 -23.90
N PHE A 19 31.17 5.29 -22.88
CA PHE A 19 32.08 5.03 -21.76
C PHE A 19 33.36 4.31 -22.22
N ILE A 20 33.25 3.33 -23.13
CA ILE A 20 34.40 2.63 -23.73
C ILE A 20 35.26 3.60 -24.56
N GLN A 21 34.62 4.54 -25.26
CA GLN A 21 35.30 5.62 -25.99
C GLN A 21 35.97 6.68 -25.10
N LYS A 22 35.91 6.55 -23.76
CA LYS A 22 36.46 7.49 -22.78
C LYS A 22 35.79 8.87 -22.76
N GLU A 23 34.58 8.96 -23.30
CA GLU A 23 33.79 10.19 -23.24
C GLU A 23 33.23 10.44 -21.84
N SER A 24 32.80 11.67 -21.57
CA SER A 24 32.15 12.02 -20.30
C SER A 24 30.65 11.75 -20.33
N ALA A 25 30.05 11.52 -19.15
CA ALA A 25 28.59 11.32 -19.03
C ALA A 25 27.78 12.52 -19.57
N ALA A 26 28.33 13.73 -19.43
CA ALA A 26 27.71 14.96 -19.91
C ALA A 26 27.69 15.02 -21.45
N GLU A 27 28.78 14.59 -22.09
CA GLU A 27 28.86 14.57 -23.56
C GLU A 27 27.96 13.48 -24.16
N ALA A 28 27.96 12.29 -23.53
CA ALA A 28 27.03 11.23 -23.90
C ALA A 28 25.56 11.67 -23.77
N HIS A 29 25.22 12.43 -22.71
CA HIS A 29 23.87 12.98 -22.53
C HIS A 29 23.53 14.01 -23.62
N ARG A 30 24.45 14.93 -23.96
CA ARG A 30 24.23 15.92 -25.04
C ARG A 30 23.93 15.24 -26.37
N ILE A 31 24.72 14.23 -26.74
CA ILE A 31 24.52 13.50 -28.01
C ILE A 31 23.20 12.72 -28.00
N LEU A 32 22.83 12.11 -26.85
CA LEU A 32 21.55 11.43 -26.71
C LEU A 32 20.36 12.39 -26.87
N VAL A 33 20.41 13.57 -26.26
CA VAL A 33 19.35 14.59 -26.40
C VAL A 33 19.29 15.10 -27.83
N GLN A 34 20.43 15.34 -28.48
CA GLN A 34 20.49 15.77 -29.87
C GLN A 34 19.91 14.72 -30.84
N THR A 35 20.09 13.43 -30.55
CA THR A 35 19.68 12.33 -31.43
C THR A 35 18.25 11.87 -31.18
N TYR A 36 17.83 11.79 -29.91
CA TYR A 36 16.57 11.17 -29.49
C TYR A 36 15.56 12.13 -28.84
N GLY A 37 15.94 13.39 -28.61
CA GLY A 37 15.07 14.42 -28.03
C GLY A 37 14.42 13.98 -26.72
N ASP A 38 13.10 14.03 -26.66
CA ASP A 38 12.30 13.66 -25.48
C ASP A 38 12.41 12.17 -25.09
N ASN A 39 12.88 11.32 -26.00
CA ASN A 39 13.12 9.90 -25.72
C ASN A 39 14.50 9.62 -25.10
N ALA A 40 15.32 10.65 -24.89
CA ALA A 40 16.64 10.51 -24.29
C ALA A 40 16.56 10.20 -22.78
N LEU A 41 17.61 9.55 -22.25
CA LEU A 41 17.77 9.38 -20.81
C LEU A 41 18.09 10.73 -20.16
N SER A 42 17.55 10.93 -18.94
CA SER A 42 17.87 12.11 -18.12
C SER A 42 19.38 12.18 -17.80
N ASP A 43 19.90 13.40 -17.62
CA ASP A 43 21.30 13.63 -17.22
C ASP A 43 21.68 12.85 -15.97
N THR A 44 20.79 12.80 -14.98
CA THR A 44 20.96 12.02 -13.75
C THR A 44 21.13 10.53 -14.03
N THR A 45 20.31 9.96 -14.91
CA THR A 45 20.42 8.56 -15.31
C THR A 45 21.74 8.30 -16.03
N CYS A 46 22.15 9.18 -16.94
CA CYS A 46 23.45 9.06 -17.62
C CYS A 46 24.62 9.03 -16.62
N ARG A 47 24.65 9.93 -15.65
CA ARG A 47 25.71 9.99 -14.63
C ARG A 47 25.71 8.75 -13.72
N ASP A 48 24.55 8.27 -13.32
CA ASP A 48 24.44 7.07 -12.48
C ASP A 48 24.94 5.82 -13.21
N TRP A 49 24.60 5.66 -14.49
CA TRP A 49 25.14 4.57 -15.32
C TRP A 49 26.65 4.66 -15.49
N PHE A 50 27.19 5.85 -15.73
CA PHE A 50 28.64 6.05 -15.75
C PHE A 50 29.32 5.71 -14.42
N ARG A 51 28.64 5.95 -13.28
CA ARG A 51 29.13 5.52 -11.96
C ARG A 51 29.15 3.99 -11.85
N ARG A 52 28.14 3.29 -12.37
CA ARG A 52 28.07 1.82 -12.41
C ARG A 52 29.18 1.23 -13.28
N PHE A 53 29.39 1.77 -14.48
CA PHE A 53 30.45 1.30 -15.38
C PHE A 53 31.85 1.47 -14.78
N LYS A 54 32.09 2.54 -14.02
CA LYS A 54 33.36 2.71 -13.26
C LYS A 54 33.56 1.64 -12.19
N ASN A 55 32.48 1.08 -11.66
CA ASN A 55 32.49 -0.02 -10.69
C ASN A 55 32.48 -1.41 -11.37
N ASN A 56 32.77 -1.48 -12.68
CA ASN A 56 32.73 -2.70 -13.49
C ASN A 56 31.36 -3.40 -13.55
N ASP A 57 30.26 -2.67 -13.33
CA ASP A 57 28.89 -3.18 -13.48
C ASP A 57 28.35 -2.81 -14.87
N PHE A 58 28.46 -3.75 -15.81
CA PHE A 58 28.08 -3.58 -17.23
C PHE A 58 26.69 -4.14 -17.56
N GLU A 59 25.94 -4.60 -16.56
CA GLU A 59 24.61 -5.17 -16.75
C GLU A 59 23.61 -4.07 -17.07
N LEU A 60 23.09 -4.07 -18.29
CA LEU A 60 22.22 -3.01 -18.83
C LEU A 60 20.76 -3.15 -18.39
N GLU A 61 20.38 -4.28 -17.84
CA GLU A 61 19.03 -4.57 -17.35
C GLU A 61 18.83 -4.07 -15.92
N ASP A 62 17.57 -3.83 -15.56
CA ASP A 62 17.22 -3.49 -14.19
C ASP A 62 17.24 -4.78 -13.35
N LYS A 63 18.18 -4.85 -12.40
CA LYS A 63 18.18 -5.92 -11.39
C LYS A 63 16.85 -5.90 -10.65
N GLU A 64 16.31 -7.07 -10.35
CA GLU A 64 15.16 -7.19 -9.48
C GLU A 64 15.43 -6.45 -8.17
N ARG A 65 14.50 -5.56 -7.80
CA ARG A 65 14.65 -4.76 -6.59
C ARG A 65 14.60 -5.71 -5.39
N SER A 66 15.68 -5.77 -4.63
CA SER A 66 15.82 -6.52 -3.38
C SER A 66 14.89 -6.06 -2.24
N GLY A 67 13.95 -5.16 -2.52
CA GLY A 67 12.90 -4.70 -1.60
C GLY A 67 11.48 -5.17 -1.96
N ALA A 68 11.29 -5.91 -3.06
CA ALA A 68 10.03 -6.63 -3.28
C ALA A 68 9.97 -7.81 -2.29
N PRO A 69 8.83 -8.05 -1.61
CA PRO A 69 8.68 -9.25 -0.82
C PRO A 69 8.96 -10.45 -1.73
N LYS A 70 9.89 -11.34 -1.33
CA LYS A 70 10.08 -12.60 -2.03
C LYS A 70 8.71 -13.29 -2.07
N LYS A 71 8.21 -13.56 -3.28
CA LYS A 71 7.07 -14.46 -3.44
C LYS A 71 7.43 -15.77 -2.73
N PHE A 72 6.50 -16.24 -1.90
CA PHE A 72 6.66 -17.44 -1.09
C PHE A 72 7.01 -18.64 -1.99
N GLN A 73 7.81 -19.58 -1.50
CA GLN A 73 8.19 -20.80 -2.25
C GLN A 73 7.02 -21.78 -2.42
N ASP A 74 5.90 -21.51 -1.76
CA ASP A 74 4.68 -22.30 -1.88
C ASP A 74 3.94 -21.93 -3.16
N LYS A 75 4.06 -22.81 -4.16
CA LYS A 75 3.31 -22.73 -5.43
C LYS A 75 1.78 -22.62 -5.22
N GLU A 76 1.29 -23.13 -4.11
CA GLU A 76 -0.12 -23.06 -3.71
C GLU A 76 -0.52 -21.62 -3.31
N LEU A 77 0.40 -20.87 -2.69
CA LEU A 77 0.19 -19.47 -2.33
C LEU A 77 0.32 -18.53 -3.54
N GLU A 78 1.18 -18.86 -4.50
CA GLU A 78 1.31 -18.11 -5.76
C GLU A 78 0.04 -18.21 -6.62
N GLN A 79 -0.59 -19.40 -6.69
CA GLN A 79 -1.85 -19.55 -7.42
C GLN A 79 -2.97 -18.70 -6.83
N LEU A 80 -3.06 -18.59 -5.50
CA LEU A 80 -4.06 -17.75 -4.82
C LEU A 80 -3.79 -16.24 -4.97
N LEU A 81 -2.54 -15.82 -5.15
CA LEU A 81 -2.15 -14.41 -5.31
C LEU A 81 -2.23 -13.93 -6.76
N ASP A 82 -2.00 -14.80 -7.74
CA ASP A 82 -2.08 -14.48 -9.17
C ASP A 82 -3.53 -14.51 -9.71
N GLU A 83 -4.49 -15.08 -8.97
CA GLU A 83 -5.89 -15.15 -9.41
C GLU A 83 -6.59 -13.78 -9.49
N ASP A 84 -6.22 -12.76 -8.69
CA ASP A 84 -6.57 -11.35 -8.93
C ASP A 84 -5.94 -10.39 -7.88
N PRO A 85 -4.95 -9.56 -8.26
CA PRO A 85 -4.34 -8.57 -7.36
C PRO A 85 -5.27 -7.42 -6.92
N SER A 86 -6.52 -7.39 -7.39
CA SER A 86 -7.47 -6.27 -7.24
C SER A 86 -8.84 -6.62 -6.65
N GLN A 87 -9.00 -7.79 -6.01
CA GLN A 87 -10.24 -8.20 -5.32
C GLN A 87 -10.62 -7.36 -4.09
N THR A 88 -9.93 -6.26 -3.79
CA THR A 88 -10.34 -5.38 -2.71
C THR A 88 -11.42 -4.36 -3.12
N LEU A 89 -11.70 -4.15 -4.42
CA LEU A 89 -12.68 -3.16 -4.87
C LEU A 89 -13.31 -3.51 -6.24
N ARG A 90 -14.01 -4.64 -6.37
CA ARG A 90 -14.92 -4.86 -7.52
C ARG A 90 -16.21 -5.54 -7.09
N ASN A 91 -17.23 -4.73 -6.84
CA ASN A 91 -18.66 -5.04 -7.02
C ASN A 91 -19.05 -6.53 -6.95
N ASP A 92 -18.93 -7.18 -5.80
CA ASP A 92 -19.65 -8.43 -5.58
C ASP A 92 -21.14 -8.09 -5.43
N PRO A 93 -22.03 -8.58 -6.32
CA PRO A 93 -23.41 -8.73 -5.93
C PRO A 93 -23.50 -9.92 -4.98
N GLU A 94 -23.63 -9.61 -3.69
CA GLU A 94 -24.12 -10.46 -2.58
C GLU A 94 -23.10 -11.10 -1.61
N PRO A 95 -23.04 -10.58 -0.38
CA PRO A 95 -22.88 -11.39 0.82
C PRO A 95 -24.27 -11.83 1.29
N ARG A 96 -24.95 -12.74 0.58
CA ARG A 96 -26.32 -13.18 1.01
C ARG A 96 -26.53 -14.67 1.14
N THR A 97 -25.48 -15.47 1.33
CA THR A 97 -25.65 -16.88 1.72
C THR A 97 -25.82 -17.09 3.23
N LEU A 98 -25.48 -16.10 4.08
CA LEU A 98 -25.51 -16.23 5.55
C LEU A 98 -26.51 -15.30 6.27
N GLY A 99 -27.33 -14.52 5.57
CA GLY A 99 -28.27 -13.59 6.20
C GLY A 99 -27.61 -12.47 7.03
N ALA A 100 -26.29 -12.29 6.92
CA ALA A 100 -25.54 -11.27 7.62
C ALA A 100 -25.88 -9.88 7.08
N LYS A 101 -26.35 -8.98 7.95
CA LYS A 101 -26.57 -7.57 7.59
C LYS A 101 -25.22 -6.87 7.46
N VAL A 102 -24.86 -6.51 6.24
CA VAL A 102 -23.69 -5.66 6.00
C VAL A 102 -23.97 -4.26 6.53
N LEU A 103 -23.17 -3.82 7.49
CA LEU A 103 -23.14 -2.43 7.88
C LEU A 103 -22.41 -1.66 6.76
N PRO A 104 -22.98 -0.57 6.22
CA PRO A 104 -22.24 0.27 5.31
C PRO A 104 -20.93 0.72 5.97
N HIS A 105 -19.91 1.07 5.19
CA HIS A 105 -18.65 1.57 5.72
C HIS A 105 -18.06 2.57 4.71
N PRO A 106 -17.77 3.81 5.11
CA PRO A 106 -17.24 4.82 4.21
C PRO A 106 -15.82 4.48 3.81
N SER A 107 -15.49 4.79 2.56
CA SER A 107 -14.13 4.62 2.05
C SER A 107 -13.12 5.36 2.93
N TYR A 108 -11.93 4.78 3.07
CA TYR A 108 -10.81 5.37 3.81
C TYR A 108 -11.13 5.74 5.27
N SER A 109 -11.96 4.98 5.97
CA SER A 109 -12.30 5.29 7.37
C SER A 109 -11.77 4.26 8.37
N PRO A 110 -10.44 4.10 8.50
CA PRO A 110 -9.85 3.16 9.45
C PRO A 110 -10.17 3.54 10.92
N ASP A 111 -10.42 4.82 11.20
CA ASP A 111 -10.76 5.30 12.55
C ASP A 111 -12.10 4.80 13.09
N ILE A 112 -12.95 4.20 12.24
CA ILE A 112 -14.23 3.60 12.65
C ILE A 112 -14.26 2.08 12.41
N ALA A 113 -13.14 1.48 12.01
CA ALA A 113 -12.99 0.03 11.86
C ALA A 113 -12.31 -0.56 13.12
N PRO A 114 -13.01 -1.37 13.94
CA PRO A 114 -12.44 -1.94 15.17
C PRO A 114 -11.20 -2.81 14.94
N SER A 115 -11.10 -3.44 13.77
CA SER A 115 -9.89 -4.14 13.34
C SER A 115 -8.69 -3.20 13.30
N ASP A 116 -8.83 -2.04 12.67
CA ASP A 116 -7.73 -1.10 12.45
C ASP A 116 -7.38 -0.33 13.73
N PHE A 117 -8.37 0.35 14.32
CA PHE A 117 -8.07 1.28 15.42
C PHE A 117 -7.78 0.59 16.76
N HIS A 118 -8.18 -0.68 16.93
CA HIS A 118 -8.06 -1.41 18.19
C HIS A 118 -7.20 -2.66 18.07
N LEU A 119 -7.60 -3.64 17.24
CA LEU A 119 -6.91 -4.92 17.14
C LEU A 119 -5.49 -4.78 16.57
N PHE A 120 -5.37 -4.28 15.34
CA PHE A 120 -4.10 -4.10 14.64
C PHE A 120 -3.24 -3.03 15.31
N ARG A 121 -3.86 -1.96 15.82
CA ARG A 121 -3.14 -0.96 16.62
C ARG A 121 -2.46 -1.59 17.84
N SER A 122 -3.17 -2.46 18.58
CA SER A 122 -2.56 -3.14 19.72
C SER A 122 -1.52 -4.19 19.30
N MET A 123 -1.71 -4.84 18.15
CA MET A 123 -0.80 -5.86 17.64
C MET A 123 0.51 -5.26 17.14
N ALA A 124 0.46 -4.08 16.51
CA ALA A 124 1.62 -3.37 15.97
C ALA A 124 2.72 -3.14 17.01
N HIS A 125 2.35 -2.81 18.25
CA HIS A 125 3.31 -2.67 19.34
C HIS A 125 4.06 -3.98 19.67
N GLY A 126 3.39 -5.13 19.54
CA GLY A 126 4.01 -6.44 19.76
C GLY A 126 4.86 -6.92 18.57
N LEU A 127 4.57 -6.40 17.37
CA LEU A 127 5.28 -6.72 16.12
C LEU A 127 6.51 -5.84 15.89
N ALA A 128 6.53 -4.61 16.42
CA ALA A 128 7.59 -3.62 16.16
C ALA A 128 9.01 -4.14 16.49
N ASP A 129 9.13 -4.97 17.52
CA ASP A 129 10.42 -5.48 18.01
C ASP A 129 10.72 -6.93 17.55
N ARG A 130 9.94 -7.49 16.63
CA ARG A 130 10.05 -8.90 16.23
C ARG A 130 10.43 -9.06 14.76
N ARG A 131 11.31 -10.03 14.49
CA ARG A 131 11.60 -10.54 13.15
C ARG A 131 11.26 -12.02 13.11
N PHE A 132 10.38 -12.39 12.19
CA PHE A 132 10.02 -13.79 11.93
C PHE A 132 10.91 -14.35 10.83
N HIS A 133 11.32 -15.61 10.99
CA HIS A 133 12.15 -16.31 10.01
C HIS A 133 11.36 -17.34 9.20
N SER A 134 10.10 -17.60 9.58
CA SER A 134 9.16 -18.51 8.91
C SER A 134 7.72 -18.02 9.06
N TYR A 135 6.86 -18.42 8.12
CA TYR A 135 5.42 -18.19 8.19
C TYR A 135 4.78 -18.87 9.41
N GLU A 136 5.18 -20.11 9.70
CA GLU A 136 4.66 -20.86 10.86
C GLU A 136 4.96 -20.15 12.18
N GLU A 137 6.13 -19.50 12.28
CA GLU A 137 6.53 -18.73 13.45
C GLU A 137 5.63 -17.50 13.64
N ALA A 138 5.33 -16.80 12.54
CA ALA A 138 4.43 -15.65 12.55
C ALA A 138 2.99 -16.06 12.89
N GLN A 139 2.49 -17.14 12.30
CA GLN A 139 1.14 -17.67 12.58
C GLN A 139 1.01 -18.07 14.06
N LYS A 140 1.95 -18.86 14.58
CA LYS A 140 1.97 -19.27 15.99
C LYS A 140 2.02 -18.07 16.94
N TRP A 141 2.76 -17.03 16.56
CA TRP A 141 2.80 -15.80 17.34
C TRP A 141 1.46 -15.08 17.35
N ILE A 142 0.79 -14.94 16.20
CA ILE A 142 -0.54 -14.33 16.09
C ILE A 142 -1.55 -15.12 16.93
N ASP A 143 -1.57 -16.45 16.80
CA ASP A 143 -2.49 -17.31 17.55
C ASP A 143 -2.28 -17.17 19.06
N SER A 144 -1.02 -17.21 19.50
CA SER A 144 -0.65 -16.98 20.90
C SER A 144 -1.03 -15.58 21.38
N TRP A 145 -0.82 -14.56 20.55
CA TRP A 145 -1.16 -13.17 20.88
C TRP A 145 -2.67 -12.99 21.01
N ILE A 146 -3.48 -13.55 20.10
CA ILE A 146 -4.95 -13.50 20.16
C ILE A 146 -5.44 -14.25 21.41
N ALA A 147 -4.92 -15.45 21.66
CA ALA A 147 -5.25 -16.25 22.85
C ALA A 147 -4.85 -15.55 24.16
N SER A 148 -3.82 -14.70 24.13
CA SER A 148 -3.42 -13.89 25.30
C SER A 148 -4.40 -12.77 25.65
N LYS A 149 -5.31 -12.39 24.74
CA LYS A 149 -6.26 -11.30 24.96
C LYS A 149 -7.53 -11.81 25.62
N ASP A 150 -7.90 -11.15 26.71
CA ASP A 150 -9.16 -11.39 27.39
C ASP A 150 -10.37 -10.94 26.54
N MET A 151 -11.53 -11.55 26.76
CA MET A 151 -12.77 -11.18 26.07
C MET A 151 -13.12 -9.69 26.23
N SER A 152 -12.79 -9.09 27.39
CA SER A 152 -12.98 -7.66 27.62
C SER A 152 -12.18 -6.79 26.65
N PHE A 153 -11.02 -7.24 26.16
CA PHE A 153 -10.24 -6.53 25.16
C PHE A 153 -11.04 -6.38 23.86
N PHE A 154 -11.60 -7.46 23.34
CA PHE A 154 -12.41 -7.43 22.12
C PHE A 154 -13.70 -6.62 22.33
N ARG A 155 -14.35 -6.81 23.48
CA ARG A 155 -15.56 -6.07 23.85
C ARG A 155 -15.32 -4.56 23.89
N ARG A 156 -14.19 -4.11 24.45
CA ARG A 156 -13.80 -2.70 24.49
C ARG A 156 -13.67 -2.10 23.08
N GLY A 157 -13.05 -2.83 22.14
CA GLY A 157 -12.90 -2.36 20.76
C GLY A 157 -14.24 -2.05 20.09
N ILE A 158 -15.25 -2.89 20.32
CA ILE A 158 -16.60 -2.69 19.80
C ILE A 158 -17.34 -1.58 20.56
N HIS A 159 -17.20 -1.51 21.88
CA HIS A 159 -17.92 -0.52 22.72
C HIS A 159 -17.45 0.92 22.55
N VAL A 160 -16.24 1.14 22.03
CA VAL A 160 -15.72 2.49 21.74
C VAL A 160 -16.24 3.05 20.42
N LEU A 161 -16.92 2.22 19.59
CA LEU A 161 -17.49 2.67 18.31
C LEU A 161 -18.47 3.86 18.44
N PRO A 162 -19.44 3.88 19.38
CA PRO A 162 -20.37 5.00 19.51
C PRO A 162 -19.66 6.32 19.83
N GLU A 163 -18.65 6.30 20.71
CA GLU A 163 -17.86 7.49 21.04
C GLU A 163 -17.07 7.99 19.82
N ARG A 164 -16.49 7.07 19.04
CA ARG A 164 -15.79 7.42 17.79
C ARG A 164 -16.74 7.99 16.75
N TRP A 165 -17.93 7.42 16.61
CA TRP A 165 -18.97 7.95 15.73
C TRP A 165 -19.37 9.37 16.11
N GLU A 166 -19.53 9.64 17.40
CA GLU A 166 -19.83 10.99 17.90
C GLU A 166 -18.70 11.98 17.57
N LYS A 167 -17.44 11.57 17.69
CA LYS A 167 -16.28 12.38 17.28
C LYS A 167 -16.26 12.68 15.78
N VAL A 168 -16.58 11.69 14.93
CA VAL A 168 -16.69 11.90 13.47
C VAL A 168 -17.80 12.89 13.14
N VAL A 169 -18.97 12.77 13.78
CA VAL A 169 -20.09 13.70 13.60
C VAL A 169 -19.71 15.11 14.05
N SER A 170 -19.05 15.23 15.21
CA SER A 170 -18.61 16.52 15.76
C SER A 170 -17.50 17.17 14.94
N SER A 171 -16.78 16.39 14.13
CA SER A 171 -15.69 16.85 13.27
C SER A 171 -16.10 17.02 11.81
N ASP A 172 -17.41 17.03 11.50
CA ASP A 172 -17.95 17.10 10.13
C ASP A 172 -17.32 16.09 9.15
N GLY A 173 -17.02 14.88 9.64
CA GLY A 173 -16.39 13.83 8.83
C GLY A 173 -14.88 13.94 8.67
N GLN A 174 -14.21 14.94 9.28
CA GLN A 174 -12.76 15.02 9.29
C GLN A 174 -12.13 13.95 10.19
N TYR A 175 -10.92 13.53 9.83
CA TYR A 175 -10.10 12.68 10.68
C TYR A 175 -9.75 13.41 11.98
N PHE A 176 -10.11 12.81 13.11
CA PHE A 176 -9.71 13.30 14.42
C PHE A 176 -8.42 12.58 14.82
N LYS A 177 -7.27 13.22 14.61
CA LYS A 177 -6.01 12.62 15.05
C LYS A 177 -5.82 12.73 16.55
N SER A 178 -5.27 11.68 17.16
CA SER A 178 -4.14 11.91 18.07
C SER A 178 -2.97 12.42 17.21
N ASN A 179 -2.88 13.75 17.09
CA ASN A 179 -1.91 14.59 16.36
C ASN A 179 -1.70 14.37 14.85
N VAL A 180 -1.99 15.46 14.11
CA VAL A 180 -1.81 15.89 12.69
C VAL A 180 -3.03 15.88 11.71
N CYS A 181 -3.67 17.01 11.50
CA CYS A 181 -4.70 17.20 10.49
C CYS A 181 -4.18 16.83 9.07
N PHE A 182 -4.91 15.98 8.33
CA PHE A 182 -4.88 15.95 6.87
C PHE A 182 -6.31 16.20 6.38
N PRO A 183 -6.57 17.32 5.68
CA PRO A 183 -7.88 17.57 5.13
C PRO A 183 -8.04 16.65 3.92
N TYR A 184 -9.14 15.90 3.88
CA TYR A 184 -9.86 15.38 2.71
C TYR A 184 -10.54 14.07 3.13
N ILE A 185 -11.83 14.14 3.45
CA ILE A 185 -12.89 13.24 2.94
C ILE A 185 -14.24 13.89 3.24
N LEU A 186 -15.05 13.90 2.17
CA LEU A 186 -16.31 14.62 2.00
C LEU A 186 -17.49 13.97 2.75
N ASN A 187 -18.47 14.82 3.10
CA ASN A 187 -19.90 14.63 3.43
C ASN A 187 -20.52 13.21 3.52
N ALA A 188 -20.11 12.23 2.72
CA ALA A 188 -20.67 10.88 2.72
C ALA A 188 -20.46 10.13 4.05
N SER A 189 -19.29 10.26 4.68
CA SER A 189 -18.99 9.64 5.98
C SER A 189 -19.91 10.18 7.09
N PHE A 190 -20.25 11.48 7.03
CA PHE A 190 -21.14 12.13 8.00
C PHE A 190 -22.58 11.60 7.91
N TYR A 191 -23.16 11.55 6.69
CA TYR A 191 -24.48 10.98 6.47
C TYR A 191 -24.53 9.50 6.84
N PHE A 192 -23.46 8.76 6.58
CA PHE A 192 -23.34 7.35 6.94
C PHE A 192 -23.37 7.13 8.46
N VAL A 193 -22.54 7.86 9.23
CA VAL A 193 -22.48 7.71 10.69
C VAL A 193 -23.82 8.10 11.32
N LYS A 194 -24.46 9.16 10.81
CA LYS A 194 -25.80 9.57 11.25
C LYS A 194 -26.84 8.46 11.00
N LYS A 195 -26.85 7.88 9.79
CA LYS A 195 -27.76 6.78 9.43
C LYS A 195 -27.48 5.50 10.23
N GLN A 196 -26.23 5.20 10.58
CA GLN A 196 -25.89 4.07 11.45
C GLN A 196 -26.38 4.26 12.89
N ARG A 197 -26.23 5.47 13.45
CA ARG A 197 -26.76 5.78 14.78
C ARG A 197 -28.27 5.62 14.84
N GLU A 198 -28.99 6.10 13.83
CA GLU A 198 -30.44 5.94 13.68
C GLU A 198 -30.87 4.46 13.58
N LEU A 199 -30.09 3.62 12.90
CA LEU A 199 -30.35 2.18 12.77
C LEU A 199 -30.09 1.36 14.03
N ILE A 200 -29.22 1.84 14.92
CA ILE A 200 -28.84 1.15 16.16
C ILE A 200 -29.70 1.61 17.35
N GLN A 201 -30.13 2.88 17.38
CA GLN A 201 -30.94 3.42 18.48
C GLN A 201 -32.44 3.12 18.34
N GLY A 202 -32.93 2.69 17.17
CA GLY A 202 -34.37 2.49 16.93
C GLY A 202 -35.16 3.81 17.07
N PRO A 203 -36.44 3.86 16.63
CA PRO A 203 -37.25 5.05 16.87
C PRO A 203 -37.43 5.20 18.38
N ASN A 204 -36.97 6.32 18.94
CA ASN A 204 -37.38 6.78 20.26
C ASN A 204 -38.91 6.73 20.31
N THR A 205 -39.46 5.75 21.02
CA THR A 205 -40.84 5.76 21.45
C THR A 205 -40.98 6.90 22.45
N TYR A 206 -41.86 7.84 22.11
CA TYR A 206 -42.39 8.89 22.98
C TYR A 206 -42.88 8.32 24.32
#